data_AF-A0A6S7HAM2-F1
#
_entry.id   AF-A0A6S7HAM2-F1
#
_cell.length_a   1.000
_cell.length_b   1.000
_cell.length_c   1.000
_cell.angle_alpha   90.00
_cell.angle_beta   90.00
_cell.angle_gamma   90.00
#
_symmetry.space_group_name_H-M   'P 1'
#
loop_
_entity.id
_entity.type
_entity.pdbx_description
1 polymer ?
#
loop_
_entity_poly.entity_id
_entity_poly.type
_entity_poly.pdbx_seq_one_letter_code
_entity_poly.pdbx_strand_id
1 'polypeptide(L)'
;KEPLIKAFGSMMIEKSGPKDSQFISQKMRELGRLVEGFLLVEKSKNVQLSNFIKPEKFDMVVTAVHIITGFNSQNDQLKVSIPSLALKVGYSIQKCASILSGLGFAYVG
;
A
#
# COMPACT_ATOMS: atom_id res chain seq x y z
N LYS A 1 -9.58 8.90 8.97
CA LYS A 1 -8.59 9.68 8.18
C LYS A 1 -7.28 8.90 8.23
N GLU A 2 -6.71 8.47 7.10
CA GLU A 2 -5.43 7.73 7.04
C GLU A 2 -4.22 8.69 7.05
N PRO A 3 -3.44 8.81 8.14
CA PRO A 3 -2.34 9.78 8.23
C PRO A 3 -1.15 9.42 7.33
N LEU A 4 -0.81 8.13 7.26
CA LEU A 4 0.36 7.67 6.50
C LEU A 4 0.16 7.83 4.98
N ILE A 5 -1.06 7.64 4.48
CA ILE A 5 -1.39 7.88 3.06
C ILE A 5 -1.24 9.37 2.72
N LYS A 6 -1.60 10.27 3.63
CA LYS A 6 -1.38 11.71 3.44
C LYS A 6 0.09 12.06 3.40
N ALA A 7 0.88 11.56 4.34
CA ALA A 7 2.33 11.77 4.36
C ALA A 7 3.00 11.25 3.08
N PHE A 8 2.55 10.07 2.59
CA PHE A 8 2.98 9.54 1.31
C PHE A 8 2.66 10.49 0.15
N GLY A 9 1.43 11.01 0.09
CA GLY A 9 1.02 11.99 -0.93
C GLY A 9 1.87 13.26 -0.92
N SER A 10 2.10 13.84 0.26
CA SER A 10 2.96 15.02 0.43
C SER A 10 4.38 14.77 -0.06
N MET A 11 5.02 13.67 0.37
CA MET A 11 6.37 13.30 -0.06
C MET A 11 6.45 13.12 -1.58
N MET A 12 5.45 12.48 -2.19
CA MET A 12 5.42 12.28 -3.64
C MET A 12 5.24 13.61 -4.40
N ILE A 13 4.41 14.54 -3.90
CA ILE A 13 4.24 15.87 -4.50
C ILE A 13 5.54 16.68 -4.39
N GLU A 14 6.22 16.64 -3.24
CA GLU A 14 7.50 17.31 -3.05
C GLU A 14 8.56 16.79 -4.01
N LYS A 15 8.58 15.47 -4.27
CA LYS A 15 9.55 14.84 -5.19
C LYS A 15 9.24 15.09 -6.67
N SER A 16 8.00 14.89 -7.08
CA SER A 16 7.60 14.86 -8.50
C SER A 16 7.00 16.17 -9.02
N GLY A 17 6.57 17.03 -8.10
CA GLY A 17 5.84 18.26 -8.39
C GLY A 17 4.33 18.05 -8.62
N PRO A 18 3.56 19.14 -8.65
CA PRO A 18 2.09 19.08 -8.74
C PRO A 18 1.55 18.55 -10.07
N LYS A 19 2.37 18.56 -11.13
CA LYS A 19 2.02 18.02 -12.45
C LYS A 19 1.68 16.52 -12.43
N ASP A 20 2.22 15.79 -11.46
CA ASP A 20 1.98 14.35 -11.30
C ASP A 20 0.83 14.04 -10.32
N SER A 21 0.06 15.06 -9.91
CA SER A 21 -1.03 14.92 -8.92
C SER A 21 -2.05 13.83 -9.23
N GLN A 22 -2.38 13.61 -10.51
CA GLN A 22 -3.28 12.53 -10.92
C GLN A 22 -2.66 11.15 -10.65
N PHE A 23 -1.39 10.97 -10.99
CA PHE A 23 -0.64 9.74 -10.72
C PHE A 23 -0.51 9.50 -9.22
N ILE A 24 -0.17 10.54 -8.45
CA ILE A 24 -0.05 10.47 -6.98
C ILE A 24 -1.40 10.10 -6.36
N SER A 25 -2.49 10.71 -6.84
CA SER A 25 -3.84 10.37 -6.40
C SER A 25 -4.22 8.92 -6.71
N GLN A 26 -3.77 8.37 -7.84
CA GLN A 26 -3.92 6.93 -8.12
C GLN A 26 -3.17 6.09 -7.08
N LYS A 27 -1.92 6.43 -6.75
CA LYS A 27 -1.15 5.72 -5.70
C LYS A 27 -1.80 5.78 -4.33
N MET A 28 -2.30 6.94 -3.94
CA MET A 28 -3.02 7.10 -2.68
C MET A 28 -4.31 6.26 -2.64
N ARG A 29 -5.03 6.14 -3.77
CA ARG A 29 -6.20 5.26 -3.89
C ARG A 29 -5.83 3.78 -3.82
N GLU A 30 -4.72 3.38 -4.45
CA GLU A 30 -4.18 2.01 -4.33
C GLU A 30 -3.89 1.65 -2.86
N LEU A 31 -3.28 2.56 -2.09
CA LEU A 31 -3.07 2.40 -0.64
C LEU A 31 -4.39 2.40 0.15
N GLY A 32 -5.36 3.21 -0.24
CA GLY A 32 -6.70 3.20 0.38
C GLY A 32 -7.40 1.86 0.22
N ARG A 33 -7.34 1.26 -0.97
CA ARG A 33 -7.86 -0.09 -1.22
C ARG A 33 -7.16 -1.13 -0.36
N LEU A 34 -5.85 -1.00 -0.14
CA LEU A 34 -5.13 -1.90 0.77
C LEU A 34 -5.65 -1.82 2.21
N VAL A 35 -5.99 -0.61 2.69
CA VAL A 35 -6.62 -0.43 4.01
C VAL A 35 -7.97 -1.13 4.10
N GLU A 36 -8.78 -1.09 3.03
CA GLU A 36 -10.01 -1.88 2.94
C GLU A 36 -9.73 -3.39 2.98
N GLY A 37 -8.66 -3.85 2.31
CA GLY A 37 -8.18 -5.22 2.42
C GLY A 37 -7.87 -5.64 3.87
N PHE A 38 -7.19 -4.78 4.64
CA PHE A 38 -6.91 -5.05 6.05
C PHE A 38 -8.17 -5.10 6.92
N LEU A 39 -9.18 -4.26 6.64
CA LEU A 39 -10.47 -4.30 7.34
C LEU A 39 -11.16 -5.65 7.18
N LEU A 40 -11.06 -6.25 5.99
CA LEU A 40 -11.62 -7.58 5.71
C LEU A 40 -10.86 -8.69 6.45
N VAL A 41 -9.55 -8.54 6.66
CA VAL A 41 -8.70 -9.55 7.32
C VAL A 41 -8.77 -9.45 8.85
N GLU A 42 -8.57 -8.26 9.44
CA GLU A 42 -8.41 -8.08 10.89
C GLU A 42 -9.75 -8.07 11.64
N LYS A 43 -10.89 -7.93 10.94
CA LYS A 43 -12.24 -7.78 11.53
C LYS A 43 -12.33 -6.72 12.63
N SER A 44 -11.43 -5.74 12.61
CA SER A 44 -11.29 -4.66 13.59
C SER A 44 -11.66 -3.33 12.96
N LYS A 45 -12.27 -2.43 13.75
CA LYS A 45 -12.64 -1.07 13.29
C LYS A 45 -11.48 -0.08 13.30
N ASN A 46 -10.35 -0.43 13.93
CA ASN A 46 -9.19 0.45 14.08
C ASN A 46 -8.01 -0.01 13.20
N VAL A 47 -8.27 -0.07 11.89
CA VAL A 47 -7.26 -0.35 10.89
C VAL A 47 -6.63 0.97 10.44
N GLN A 48 -5.30 1.05 10.57
CA GLN A 48 -4.48 2.11 10.00
C GLN A 48 -3.32 1.47 9.26
N LEU A 49 -2.92 2.03 8.12
CA LEU A 49 -1.84 1.45 7.30
C LEU A 49 -0.55 1.21 8.11
N SER A 50 -0.20 2.12 9.03
CA SER A 50 0.99 2.00 9.88
C SER A 50 0.99 0.78 10.80
N ASN A 51 -0.17 0.23 11.16
CA ASN A 51 -0.26 -0.93 12.05
C ASN A 51 0.22 -2.21 11.38
N PHE A 52 0.22 -2.25 10.04
CA PHE A 52 0.51 -3.43 9.22
C PHE A 52 1.88 -3.38 8.55
N ILE A 53 2.57 -2.24 8.56
CA ILE A 53 3.95 -2.13 8.04
C ILE A 53 4.92 -2.55 9.14
N LYS A 54 4.91 -3.85 9.44
CA LYS A 54 5.80 -4.52 10.40
C LYS A 54 6.10 -5.94 9.93
N PRO A 55 7.29 -6.50 10.20
CA PRO A 55 7.62 -7.87 9.80
C PRO A 55 6.59 -8.89 10.28
N GLU A 56 6.10 -8.76 11.51
CA GLU A 56 5.13 -9.70 12.11
C GLU A 56 3.75 -9.67 11.44
N LYS A 57 3.48 -8.64 10.62
CA LYS A 57 2.21 -8.47 9.90
C LYS A 57 2.34 -8.81 8.41
N PHE A 58 3.50 -9.28 7.94
CA PHE A 58 3.76 -9.53 6.53
C PHE A 58 2.73 -10.44 5.86
N ASP A 59 2.37 -11.57 6.48
CA ASP A 59 1.38 -12.49 5.92
C ASP A 59 -0.01 -11.87 5.79
N MET A 60 -0.36 -10.97 6.72
CA MET A 60 -1.61 -10.21 6.65
C MET A 60 -1.59 -9.20 5.51
N VAL A 61 -0.43 -8.57 5.25
CA VAL A 61 -0.22 -7.70 4.08
C VAL A 61 -0.36 -8.48 2.79
N VAL A 62 0.26 -9.65 2.68
CA VAL A 62 0.13 -10.52 1.50
C VAL A 62 -1.33 -10.92 1.28
N THR A 63 -2.03 -11.32 2.34
CA THR A 63 -3.46 -11.69 2.28
C THR A 63 -4.33 -10.51 1.83
N ALA A 64 -4.12 -9.32 2.38
CA ALA A 64 -4.85 -8.12 1.95
C ALA A 64 -4.54 -7.74 0.49
N VAL A 65 -3.29 -7.87 0.05
CA VAL A 65 -2.89 -7.64 -1.36
C VAL A 65 -3.60 -8.64 -2.28
N HIS A 66 -3.66 -9.91 -1.90
CA HIS A 66 -4.39 -10.94 -2.65
C HIS A 66 -5.87 -10.56 -2.82
N ILE A 67 -6.53 -10.13 -1.75
CA ILE A 67 -7.93 -9.70 -1.78
C ILE A 67 -8.12 -8.54 -2.79
N ILE A 68 -7.32 -7.47 -2.70
CA ILE A 68 -7.51 -6.27 -3.55
C ILE A 68 -7.09 -6.48 -5.01
N THR A 69 -6.28 -7.49 -5.28
CA THR A 69 -5.81 -7.84 -6.64
C THR A 69 -6.68 -8.92 -7.30
N GLY A 70 -7.69 -9.43 -6.59
CA GLY A 70 -8.54 -10.51 -7.08
C GLY A 70 -7.77 -11.81 -7.28
N PHE A 71 -6.79 -12.07 -6.41
CA PHE A 71 -6.05 -13.33 -6.42
C PHE A 71 -7.01 -14.48 -6.13
N ASN A 72 -7.06 -15.45 -7.05
CA ASN A 72 -7.85 -16.66 -6.90
C ASN A 72 -6.92 -17.88 -7.02
N SER A 73 -6.83 -18.66 -5.96
CA SER A 73 -6.06 -19.91 -5.90
C SER A 73 -6.92 -21.12 -6.30
N GLN A 74 -7.76 -20.99 -7.32
CA GLN A 74 -8.48 -22.13 -7.89
C GLN A 74 -7.57 -22.87 -8.87
N ASN A 75 -7.37 -24.16 -8.60
CA ASN A 75 -6.73 -25.16 -9.49
C ASN A 75 -5.21 -25.03 -9.66
N ASP A 76 -4.45 -24.79 -8.58
CA ASP A 76 -2.96 -24.71 -8.59
C ASP A 76 -2.35 -23.67 -9.54
N GLN A 77 -3.17 -22.74 -10.07
CA GLN A 77 -2.71 -21.63 -10.89
C GLN A 77 -2.79 -20.34 -10.08
N LEU A 78 -1.63 -19.72 -9.84
CA LEU A 78 -1.52 -18.40 -9.23
C LEU A 78 -2.06 -17.33 -10.20
N LYS A 79 -3.38 -17.17 -10.28
CA LYS A 79 -4.00 -16.10 -11.08
C LYS A 79 -4.23 -14.88 -10.20
N VAL A 80 -3.29 -13.94 -10.28
CA VAL A 80 -3.53 -12.54 -9.87
C VAL A 80 -4.24 -11.87 -11.04
N SER A 81 -5.44 -11.33 -10.84
CA SER A 81 -6.17 -10.66 -11.93
C SER A 81 -5.46 -9.41 -12.43
N ILE A 82 -4.63 -8.77 -11.58
CA ILE A 82 -3.85 -7.58 -11.93
C ILE A 82 -2.44 -7.65 -11.29
N PRO A 83 -1.48 -8.40 -11.88
CA PRO A 83 -0.13 -8.55 -11.32
C PRO A 83 0.60 -7.20 -11.14
N SER A 84 0.37 -6.27 -12.05
CA SER A 84 0.94 -4.92 -11.98
C SER A 84 0.47 -4.14 -10.75
N LEU A 85 -0.73 -4.42 -10.22
CA LEU A 85 -1.26 -3.78 -9.02
C LEU A 85 -0.52 -4.27 -7.77
N ALA A 86 -0.25 -5.57 -7.67
CA ALA A 86 0.54 -6.12 -6.56
C ALA A 86 1.93 -5.46 -6.47
N LEU A 87 2.61 -5.35 -7.62
CA LEU A 87 3.92 -4.69 -7.70
C LEU A 87 3.85 -3.20 -7.31
N LYS A 88 2.86 -2.48 -7.86
CA LYS A 88 2.61 -1.06 -7.57
C LYS A 88 2.33 -0.79 -6.10
N VAL A 89 1.54 -1.64 -5.46
CA VAL A 89 1.23 -1.56 -4.04
C VAL A 89 2.47 -1.90 -3.21
N GLY A 90 3.23 -2.94 -3.56
CA GLY A 90 4.49 -3.29 -2.90
C GLY A 90 5.49 -2.12 -2.87
N TYR A 91 5.69 -1.44 -4.00
CA TYR A 91 6.52 -0.22 -4.07
C TYR A 91 6.00 0.89 -3.14
N SER A 92 4.68 1.09 -3.11
CA SER A 92 4.07 2.13 -2.28
C SER A 92 4.20 1.80 -0.78
N ILE A 93 4.07 0.54 -0.39
CA ILE A 93 4.31 0.05 0.97
C ILE A 93 5.77 0.30 1.38
N GLN A 94 6.72 0.02 0.51
CA GLN A 94 8.14 0.27 0.78
C GLN A 94 8.40 1.75 1.12
N LYS A 95 7.82 2.67 0.34
CA LYS A 95 7.91 4.12 0.63
C LYS A 95 7.25 4.48 1.95
N CYS A 96 6.08 3.92 2.25
CA CYS A 96 5.44 4.10 3.55
C CYS A 96 6.31 3.59 4.71
N ALA A 97 7.03 2.47 4.55
CA ALA A 97 7.98 1.99 5.53
C ALA A 97 9.14 2.98 5.72
N SER A 98 9.69 3.54 4.63
CA SER A 98 10.72 4.58 4.72
C SER A 98 10.22 5.81 5.51
N ILE A 99 8.97 6.25 5.31
CA ILE A 99 8.37 7.35 6.09
C ILE A 99 8.36 7.01 7.58
N LEU A 100 7.88 5.82 7.94
CA LEU A 100 7.78 5.38 9.34
C LEU A 100 9.15 5.28 10.01
N SER A 101 10.19 4.89 9.26
CA SER A 101 11.57 4.83 9.75
C SER A 101 12.26 6.20 9.80
N GLY A 102 11.59 7.30 9.43
CA GLY A 102 12.21 8.63 9.32
C GLY A 102 13.15 8.79 8.11
N LEU A 103 13.26 7.77 7.26
CA LEU A 103 14.09 7.72 6.05
C LEU A 103 13.31 8.08 4.78
N GLY A 104 12.11 8.68 4.93
CA GLY A 104 11.21 9.00 3.81
C GLY A 104 11.88 9.79 2.68
N PHE A 105 12.90 10.59 3.02
CA PHE A 105 13.71 11.37 2.08
C PHE A 105 15.06 10.74 1.72
N ALA A 106 15.53 9.72 2.47
CA ALA A 106 16.86 9.12 2.29
C ALA A 106 16.89 8.02 1.21
N TYR A 107 15.76 7.35 0.94
CA TYR A 107 15.62 6.41 -0.19
C TYR A 107 15.18 7.13 -1.48
N VAL A 108 15.77 8.29 -1.74
CA VAL A 108 15.63 9.07 -2.97
C VAL A 108 16.96 8.94 -3.73
N GLY A 109 17.22 7.72 -4.21
CA GLY A 109 18.21 7.39 -5.23
C GLY A 109 17.51 6.62 -6.33
#